data_AF-A0A7C6X2B3-F1
#
_entry.id   AF-A0A7C6X2B3-F1
#
_cell.length_a   1.000
_cell.length_b   1.000
_cell.length_c   1.000
_cell.angle_alpha   90.00
_cell.angle_beta   90.00
_cell.angle_gamma   90.00
#
_symmetry.space_group_name_H-M   'P 1'
#
loop_
_entity.id
_entity.type
_entity.pdbx_description
1 polymer ?
#
loop_
_entity_poly.entity_id
_entity_poly.type
_entity_poly.pdbx_seq_one_letter_code
_entity_poly.pdbx_strand_id
1 'polypeptide(L)'
;MVRKANTDALPVYTIGHSNVPIARLITLLKDSGIEALVDVRSRPFSSYVPQFNKQNVEKTLEEAGISYTFLGDRLGGYPSDATCYSVDPKTGQRKPDYDVIAGKPWFKAGLDELSQIAKATKTALMCSEEEPGKCHRHRLIAKALSSRGFQVLHIRGTGTVQLAAFDTPAASHTGPAAGIGPRQNSLFSEGMSR
;
A
#
# COMPACT_ATOMS: atom_id res chain seq x y z
N MET A 1 -11.58 1.42 19.18
CA MET A 1 -10.76 0.20 19.22
C MET A 1 -9.57 0.39 18.29
N VAL A 2 -8.35 0.45 18.83
CA VAL A 2 -7.12 0.50 18.02
C VAL A 2 -6.89 -0.90 17.47
N ARG A 3 -6.95 -1.08 16.14
CA ARG A 3 -6.61 -2.35 15.50
C ARG A 3 -5.14 -2.66 15.84
N LYS A 4 -4.87 -3.77 16.54
CA LYS A 4 -3.50 -4.23 16.82
C LYS A 4 -2.81 -4.59 15.50
N ALA A 5 -1.53 -4.23 15.39
CA ALA A 5 -0.67 -4.64 14.28
C ALA A 5 -0.56 -6.17 14.25
N ASN A 6 -0.80 -6.78 13.07
CA ASN A 6 -0.46 -8.18 12.84
C ASN A 6 1.08 -8.30 12.80
N THR A 7 1.67 -8.98 13.78
CA THR A 7 3.14 -9.02 13.97
C THR A 7 3.85 -9.93 12.95
N ASP A 8 3.09 -10.76 12.22
CA ASP A 8 3.61 -11.66 11.17
C ASP A 8 3.64 -11.02 9.77
N ALA A 9 3.02 -9.85 9.61
CA ALA A 9 2.95 -9.15 8.33
C ALA A 9 4.16 -8.23 8.14
N LEU A 10 4.85 -8.37 7.00
CA LEU A 10 6.03 -7.57 6.68
C LEU A 10 5.67 -6.07 6.59
N PRO A 11 6.29 -5.18 7.40
CA PRO A 11 5.94 -3.78 7.40
C PRO A 11 6.49 -3.04 6.18
N VAL A 12 5.68 -2.15 5.61
CA VAL A 12 6.09 -1.18 4.60
C VAL A 12 5.55 0.20 4.98
N TYR A 13 6.41 1.20 4.94
CA TYR A 13 6.08 2.53 5.41
C TYR A 13 5.61 3.42 4.26
N THR A 14 4.85 4.46 4.56
CA THR A 14 4.55 5.53 3.61
C THR A 14 4.77 6.87 4.26
N ILE A 15 5.11 7.88 3.47
CA ILE A 15 5.25 9.25 3.92
C ILE A 15 4.72 10.24 2.87
N GLY A 16 4.26 11.38 3.35
CA GLY A 16 3.85 12.52 2.52
C GLY A 16 4.77 13.67 2.77
N HIS A 17 5.41 14.19 1.74
CA HIS A 17 6.32 15.32 1.94
C HIS A 17 5.57 16.63 2.19
N SER A 18 4.33 16.77 1.69
CA SER A 18 3.54 18.00 1.83
C SER A 18 4.41 19.23 1.50
N ASN A 19 4.39 20.25 2.36
CA ASN A 19 5.27 21.41 2.29
C ASN A 19 6.30 21.43 3.43
N VAL A 20 6.60 20.28 4.06
CA VAL A 20 7.60 20.27 5.15
C VAL A 20 9.01 20.51 4.59
N PRO A 21 9.93 21.12 5.34
CA PRO A 21 11.32 21.20 4.91
C PRO A 21 11.91 19.81 4.64
N ILE A 22 12.76 19.67 3.62
CA ILE A 22 13.36 18.37 3.29
C ILE A 22 14.17 17.80 4.47
N ALA A 23 14.82 18.65 5.28
CA ALA A 23 15.48 18.22 6.51
C ALA A 23 14.52 17.53 7.48
N ARG A 24 13.27 18.01 7.59
CA ARG A 24 12.24 17.36 8.42
C ARG A 24 11.84 16.01 7.84
N LEU A 25 11.76 15.87 6.51
CA LEU A 25 11.55 14.57 5.88
C LEU A 25 12.66 13.59 6.28
N ILE A 26 13.93 14.01 6.19
CA ILE A 26 15.08 13.16 6.57
C ILE A 26 15.00 12.74 8.05
N THR A 27 14.69 13.66 8.97
CA THR A 27 14.50 13.33 10.39
C THR A 27 13.41 12.27 10.57
N LEU A 28 12.25 12.44 9.94
CA LEU A 28 11.14 11.48 10.05
C LEU A 28 11.51 10.08 9.54
N LEU A 29 12.29 10.02 8.44
CA LEU A 29 12.77 8.76 7.87
C LEU A 29 13.78 8.09 8.82
N LYS A 30 14.75 8.85 9.35
CA LYS A 30 15.76 8.34 10.29
C LYS A 30 15.16 7.88 11.62
N ASP A 31 14.25 8.66 12.20
CA ASP A 31 13.55 8.31 13.44
C ASP A 31 12.72 7.02 13.27
N SER A 32 12.24 6.77 12.05
CA SER A 32 11.53 5.54 11.69
C SER A 32 12.46 4.40 11.25
N GLY A 33 13.77 4.63 11.20
CA GLY A 33 14.79 3.67 10.75
C GLY A 33 14.65 3.27 9.27
N ILE A 34 14.14 4.15 8.42
CA ILE A 34 13.99 3.87 6.97
C ILE A 34 15.36 3.87 6.29
N GLU A 35 15.60 2.83 5.51
CA GLU A 35 16.85 2.60 4.76
C GLU A 35 16.68 2.90 3.26
N ALA A 36 15.46 2.78 2.75
CA ALA A 36 15.13 3.04 1.35
C ALA A 36 13.85 3.88 1.21
N LEU A 37 13.89 4.89 0.35
CA LEU A 37 12.74 5.69 -0.05
C LEU A 37 12.38 5.38 -1.52
N VAL A 38 11.15 4.92 -1.73
CA VAL A 38 10.57 4.73 -3.06
C VAL A 38 9.66 5.90 -3.39
N ASP A 39 10.02 6.70 -4.38
CA ASP A 39 9.24 7.84 -4.86
C ASP A 39 8.20 7.39 -5.90
N VAL A 40 6.93 7.51 -5.52
CA VAL A 40 5.79 7.06 -6.33
C VAL A 40 4.99 8.24 -6.90
N ARG A 41 5.57 9.43 -6.93
CA ARG A 41 4.93 10.62 -7.50
C ARG A 41 4.97 10.56 -9.02
N SER A 42 3.82 10.70 -9.69
CA SER A 42 3.77 10.75 -11.17
C SER A 42 4.60 11.89 -11.75
N ARG A 43 4.72 13.01 -11.03
CA ARG A 43 5.40 14.24 -11.49
C ARG A 43 6.28 14.78 -10.35
N PRO A 44 7.50 14.25 -10.17
CA PRO A 44 8.41 14.65 -9.09
C PRO A 44 9.19 15.93 -9.43
N PHE A 45 8.51 16.95 -9.97
CA PHE A 45 9.09 18.22 -10.36
C PHE A 45 8.13 19.39 -10.07
N SER A 46 8.63 20.44 -9.44
CA SER A 46 7.92 21.65 -9.07
C SER A 46 8.88 22.84 -9.05
N SER A 47 8.47 23.96 -9.66
CA SER A 47 9.17 25.24 -9.52
C SER A 47 8.90 25.91 -8.17
N TYR A 48 7.76 25.62 -7.54
CA TYR A 48 7.36 26.21 -6.26
C TYR A 48 8.02 25.54 -5.05
N VAL A 49 8.33 24.24 -5.16
CA VAL A 49 8.90 23.43 -4.08
C VAL A 49 10.12 22.65 -4.60
N PRO A 50 11.16 23.36 -5.08
CA PRO A 50 12.26 22.75 -5.81
C PRO A 50 13.08 21.76 -4.97
N GLN A 51 13.08 21.88 -3.65
CA GLN A 51 13.74 20.92 -2.75
C GLN A 51 13.18 19.49 -2.90
N PHE A 52 11.91 19.34 -3.35
CA PHE A 52 11.31 18.04 -3.60
C PHE A 52 11.38 17.60 -5.07
N ASN A 53 12.12 18.31 -5.93
CA ASN A 53 12.45 17.78 -7.25
C ASN A 53 13.25 16.50 -7.11
N LYS A 54 12.98 15.50 -7.96
CA LYS A 54 13.62 14.17 -7.92
C LYS A 54 15.11 14.25 -7.63
N GLN A 55 15.85 15.06 -8.39
CA GLN A 55 17.31 15.17 -8.29
C GLN A 55 17.77 15.67 -6.91
N ASN A 56 17.04 16.63 -6.33
CA ASN A 56 17.36 17.18 -5.02
C ASN A 56 17.04 16.18 -3.90
N VAL A 57 15.90 15.47 -4.01
CA VAL A 57 15.53 14.41 -3.08
C VAL A 57 16.55 13.28 -3.09
N GLU A 58 16.92 12.82 -4.29
CA GLU A 58 17.91 11.75 -4.49
C GLU A 58 19.25 12.12 -3.84
N LYS A 59 19.77 13.32 -4.12
CA LYS A 59 21.01 13.83 -3.52
C LYS A 59 20.93 13.91 -1.98
N THR A 60 19.87 14.51 -1.44
CA THR A 60 19.73 14.69 0.01
C THR A 60 19.56 13.36 0.76
N LEU A 61 18.93 12.36 0.13
CA LEU A 61 18.81 11.02 0.70
C LEU A 61 20.15 10.27 0.67
N GLU A 62 20.90 10.39 -0.42
CA GLU A 62 22.24 9.83 -0.53
C GLU A 62 23.16 10.37 0.57
N GLU A 63 23.19 11.69 0.77
CA GLU A 63 23.92 12.35 1.86
C GLU A 63 23.46 11.87 3.26
N ALA A 64 22.19 11.45 3.37
CA ALA A 64 21.62 10.94 4.61
C ALA A 64 21.82 9.42 4.82
N GLY A 65 22.40 8.71 3.85
CA GLY A 65 22.58 7.25 3.89
C GLY A 65 21.30 6.46 3.59
N ILE A 66 20.35 7.05 2.87
CA ILE A 66 19.06 6.44 2.52
C ILE A 66 19.04 6.20 1.02
N SER A 67 18.78 4.96 0.60
CA SER A 67 18.67 4.61 -0.82
C SER A 67 17.44 5.25 -1.44
N TYR A 68 17.53 5.68 -2.70
CA TYR A 68 16.42 6.28 -3.43
C TYR A 68 16.08 5.44 -4.66
N THR A 69 14.79 5.20 -4.89
CA THR A 69 14.30 4.55 -6.12
C THR A 69 13.06 5.28 -6.62
N PHE A 70 13.03 5.62 -7.91
CA PHE A 70 11.87 6.24 -8.53
C PHE A 70 11.00 5.20 -9.23
N LEU A 71 9.75 5.07 -8.80
CA LEU A 71 8.73 4.20 -9.41
C LEU A 71 7.47 4.98 -9.80
N GLY A 72 7.54 6.31 -9.93
CA GLY A 72 6.39 7.15 -10.24
C GLY A 72 5.81 6.95 -11.65
N ASP A 73 6.59 6.38 -12.57
CA ASP A 73 6.17 5.96 -13.92
C ASP A 73 5.23 4.74 -13.90
N ARG A 74 5.41 3.84 -12.92
CA ARG A 74 4.63 2.60 -12.77
C ARG A 74 3.63 2.63 -11.62
N LEU A 75 3.90 3.36 -10.56
CA LEU A 75 3.08 3.41 -9.34
C LEU A 75 2.44 4.78 -9.11
N GLY A 76 2.64 5.73 -10.02
CA GLY A 76 2.03 7.05 -9.95
C GLY A 76 0.50 7.02 -10.02
N GLY A 77 -0.14 7.95 -9.29
CA GLY A 77 -1.60 8.10 -9.27
C GLY A 77 -2.21 8.69 -10.55
N TYR A 78 -1.39 9.26 -11.43
CA TYR A 78 -1.78 9.92 -12.68
C TYR A 78 -0.97 9.36 -13.86
N PRO A 79 -1.30 8.16 -14.37
CA PRO A 79 -0.62 7.58 -15.53
C PRO A 79 -0.97 8.34 -16.82
N SER A 80 -0.12 8.24 -17.83
CA SER A 80 -0.38 8.81 -19.17
C SER A 80 -1.45 8.05 -19.95
N ASP A 81 -1.73 6.79 -19.58
CA ASP A 81 -2.74 5.93 -20.20
C ASP A 81 -4.16 6.51 -19.99
N ALA A 82 -4.77 7.00 -21.07
CA ALA A 82 -6.08 7.62 -21.04
C ALA A 82 -7.21 6.68 -20.58
N THR A 83 -7.04 5.37 -20.72
CA THR A 83 -8.03 4.37 -20.28
C THR A 83 -8.09 4.23 -18.76
N CYS A 84 -7.13 4.78 -18.04
CA CYS A 84 -7.06 4.75 -16.57
C CYS A 84 -7.89 5.85 -15.90
N TYR A 85 -8.82 6.48 -16.63
CA TYR A 85 -9.59 7.60 -16.13
C TYR A 85 -11.07 7.39 -16.33
N SER A 86 -11.85 7.66 -15.28
CA SER A 86 -13.30 7.72 -15.32
C SER A 86 -13.77 9.17 -15.19
N VAL A 87 -15.00 9.43 -15.65
CA VAL A 87 -15.64 10.73 -15.50
C VAL A 87 -16.47 10.71 -14.23
N ASP A 88 -16.27 11.69 -13.36
CA ASP A 88 -17.13 11.86 -12.19
C ASP A 88 -18.54 12.27 -12.63
N PRO A 89 -19.59 11.50 -12.31
CA PRO A 89 -20.94 11.80 -12.77
C PRO A 89 -21.53 13.06 -12.13
N LYS A 90 -20.98 13.55 -11.00
CA LYS A 90 -21.45 14.76 -10.32
C LYS A 90 -20.78 16.02 -10.85
N THR A 91 -19.49 15.96 -11.16
CA THR A 91 -18.70 17.14 -11.55
C THR A 91 -18.32 17.17 -13.03
N GLY A 92 -18.48 16.05 -13.75
CA GLY A 92 -18.03 15.89 -15.13
C GLY A 92 -16.50 15.82 -15.27
N GLN A 93 -15.75 15.88 -14.17
CA GLN A 93 -14.28 15.91 -14.22
C GLN A 93 -13.72 14.51 -14.41
N ARG A 94 -12.67 14.39 -15.23
CA ARG A 94 -11.88 13.16 -15.31
C ARG A 94 -11.06 12.98 -14.04
N LYS A 95 -11.13 11.77 -13.47
CA LYS A 95 -10.34 11.35 -12.32
C LYS A 95 -9.66 10.00 -12.60
N PRO A 96 -8.48 9.74 -12.03
CA PRO A 96 -7.88 8.42 -12.10
C PRO A 96 -8.81 7.35 -11.52
N ASP A 97 -8.93 6.25 -12.24
CA ASP A 97 -9.65 5.06 -11.81
C ASP A 97 -8.64 4.05 -11.26
N TYR A 98 -8.57 3.96 -9.94
CA TYR A 98 -7.58 3.12 -9.27
C TYR A 98 -7.82 1.61 -9.43
N ASP A 99 -9.06 1.18 -9.66
CA ASP A 99 -9.33 -0.24 -9.90
C ASP A 99 -8.84 -0.64 -11.31
N VAL A 100 -9.03 0.25 -12.31
CA VAL A 100 -8.44 0.06 -13.65
C VAL A 100 -6.92 0.07 -13.59
N ILE A 101 -6.32 1.06 -12.90
CA ILE A 101 -4.86 1.19 -12.76
C ILE A 101 -4.27 -0.06 -12.09
N ALA A 102 -4.87 -0.55 -11.01
CA ALA A 102 -4.40 -1.75 -10.31
C ALA A 102 -4.37 -3.00 -11.21
N GLY A 103 -5.22 -3.05 -12.23
CA GLY A 103 -5.26 -4.13 -13.22
C GLY A 103 -4.13 -4.11 -14.24
N LYS A 104 -3.45 -2.97 -14.44
CA LYS A 104 -2.51 -2.76 -15.55
C LYS A 104 -1.19 -3.53 -15.36
N PRO A 105 -0.60 -4.08 -16.44
CA PRO A 105 0.66 -4.83 -16.35
C PRO A 105 1.82 -4.01 -15.78
N TRP A 106 1.96 -2.74 -16.20
CA TRP A 106 3.01 -1.84 -15.70
C TRP A 106 2.87 -1.56 -14.20
N PHE A 107 1.64 -1.46 -13.69
CA PHE A 107 1.38 -1.26 -12.27
C PHE A 107 1.77 -2.50 -11.47
N LYS A 108 1.35 -3.68 -11.94
CA LYS A 108 1.70 -4.97 -11.31
C LYS A 108 3.21 -5.17 -11.25
N ALA A 109 3.94 -4.86 -12.33
CA ALA A 109 5.40 -4.93 -12.36
C ALA A 109 6.04 -3.95 -11.36
N GLY A 110 5.58 -2.70 -11.29
CA GLY A 110 6.05 -1.75 -10.29
C GLY A 110 5.77 -2.20 -8.86
N LEU A 111 4.62 -2.84 -8.63
CA LEU A 111 4.24 -3.37 -7.32
C LEU A 111 5.10 -4.58 -6.93
N ASP A 112 5.48 -5.43 -7.90
CA ASP A 112 6.41 -6.54 -7.69
C ASP A 112 7.78 -6.04 -7.27
N GLU A 113 8.35 -5.08 -8.00
CA GLU A 113 9.63 -4.46 -7.67
C GLU A 113 9.63 -3.81 -6.28
N LEU A 114 8.61 -3.00 -6.00
CA LEU A 114 8.42 -2.42 -4.66
C LEU A 114 8.32 -3.49 -3.57
N SER A 115 7.63 -4.60 -3.84
CA SER A 115 7.51 -5.71 -2.89
C SER A 115 8.87 -6.36 -2.63
N GLN A 116 9.76 -6.46 -3.63
CA GLN A 116 11.12 -6.98 -3.44
C GLN A 116 11.98 -6.02 -2.62
N ILE A 117 11.92 -4.72 -2.92
CA ILE A 117 12.65 -3.70 -2.14
C ILE A 117 12.21 -3.75 -0.67
N ALA A 118 10.89 -3.76 -0.41
CA ALA A 118 10.34 -3.80 0.95
C ALA A 118 10.64 -5.11 1.71
N LYS A 119 10.94 -6.21 1.00
CA LYS A 119 11.42 -7.47 1.60
C LYS A 119 12.90 -7.44 1.95
N ALA A 120 13.69 -6.68 1.21
CA ALA A 120 15.14 -6.60 1.39
C ALA A 120 15.53 -5.54 2.42
N THR A 121 14.83 -4.40 2.47
CA THR A 121 15.20 -3.24 3.27
C THR A 121 13.98 -2.54 3.87
N LYS A 122 14.18 -1.84 4.99
CA LYS A 122 13.09 -1.10 5.65
C LYS A 122 12.70 0.12 4.81
N THR A 123 11.60 -0.01 4.09
CA THR A 123 11.24 0.89 2.97
C THR A 123 10.09 1.83 3.28
N ALA A 124 10.19 3.08 2.84
CA ALA A 124 9.09 4.04 2.82
C ALA A 124 8.71 4.52 1.41
N LEU A 125 7.39 4.61 1.15
CA LEU A 125 6.79 5.10 -0.08
C LEU A 125 6.51 6.60 0.03
N MET A 126 7.02 7.44 -0.87
CA MET A 126 6.80 8.88 -0.83
C MET A 126 5.72 9.36 -1.83
N CYS A 127 4.77 10.14 -1.33
CA CYS A 127 3.78 10.92 -2.11
C CYS A 127 3.88 12.41 -1.75
N SER A 128 3.16 13.27 -2.49
CA SER A 128 3.10 14.71 -2.21
C SER A 128 2.10 15.06 -1.12
N GLU A 129 0.95 14.39 -1.03
CA GLU A 129 -0.08 14.76 -0.06
C GLU A 129 0.30 14.36 1.37
N GLU A 130 -0.04 15.22 2.34
CA GLU A 130 0.10 14.90 3.76
C GLU A 130 -0.84 13.76 4.15
N GLU A 131 -2.13 13.86 3.82
CA GLU A 131 -3.20 12.98 4.31
C GLU A 131 -3.31 11.70 3.46
N PRO A 132 -2.99 10.51 3.99
CA PRO A 132 -3.00 9.26 3.23
C PRO A 132 -4.33 9.01 2.55
N GLY A 133 -5.47 9.19 3.25
CA GLY A 133 -6.80 8.85 2.74
C GLY A 133 -7.20 9.62 1.47
N LYS A 134 -6.47 10.69 1.15
CA LYS A 134 -6.70 11.55 -0.02
C LYS A 134 -5.69 11.35 -1.15
N CYS A 135 -4.63 10.55 -0.97
CA CYS A 135 -3.60 10.28 -1.99
C CYS A 135 -3.70 8.85 -2.57
N HIS A 136 -3.17 8.68 -3.78
CA HIS A 136 -3.03 7.37 -4.45
C HIS A 136 -2.20 6.39 -3.62
N ARG A 137 -1.23 6.87 -2.83
CA ARG A 137 -0.41 6.01 -1.97
C ARG A 137 -1.26 5.12 -1.06
N HIS A 138 -2.36 5.63 -0.52
CA HIS A 138 -3.26 4.83 0.31
C HIS A 138 -4.32 4.12 -0.53
N ARG A 139 -4.98 4.87 -1.42
CA ARG A 139 -6.15 4.39 -2.16
C ARG A 139 -5.83 3.36 -3.25
N LEU A 140 -4.59 3.33 -3.73
CA LEU A 140 -4.11 2.44 -4.79
C LEU A 140 -2.99 1.52 -4.26
N ILE A 141 -1.83 2.09 -3.92
CA ILE A 141 -0.63 1.28 -3.64
C ILE A 141 -0.77 0.52 -2.33
N ALA A 142 -1.17 1.19 -1.24
CA ALA A 142 -1.29 0.56 0.07
C ALA A 142 -2.36 -0.53 0.10
N LYS A 143 -3.50 -0.32 -0.58
CA LYS A 143 -4.54 -1.34 -0.77
C LYS A 143 -3.98 -2.57 -1.48
N ALA A 144 -3.19 -2.37 -2.53
CA ALA A 144 -2.59 -3.46 -3.30
C ALA A 144 -1.49 -4.20 -2.50
N LEU A 145 -0.67 -3.49 -1.73
CA LEU A 145 0.32 -4.10 -0.82
C LEU A 145 -0.33 -4.89 0.30
N SER A 146 -1.39 -4.36 0.91
CA SER A 146 -2.17 -5.04 1.94
C SER A 146 -2.75 -6.36 1.42
N SER A 147 -3.25 -6.36 0.18
CA SER A 147 -3.73 -7.58 -0.50
C SER A 147 -2.62 -8.61 -0.76
N ARG A 148 -1.35 -8.21 -0.70
CA ARG A 148 -0.15 -9.08 -0.78
C ARG A 148 0.43 -9.47 0.58
N GLY A 149 -0.28 -9.15 1.67
CA GLY A 149 0.13 -9.51 3.04
C GLY A 149 1.09 -8.52 3.71
N PHE A 150 1.36 -7.35 3.12
CA PHE A 150 2.16 -6.33 3.78
C PHE A 150 1.33 -5.55 4.81
N GLN A 151 1.97 -5.20 5.92
CA GLN A 151 1.42 -4.23 6.86
C GLN A 151 1.84 -2.82 6.47
N VAL A 152 0.89 -2.00 6.01
CA VAL A 152 1.20 -0.62 5.61
C VAL A 152 1.12 0.33 6.80
N LEU A 153 2.19 1.09 7.04
CA LEU A 153 2.34 2.03 8.15
C LEU A 153 2.58 3.46 7.62
N HIS A 154 1.71 4.40 7.97
CA HIS A 154 1.81 5.80 7.56
C HIS A 154 2.62 6.62 8.57
N ILE A 155 3.81 7.08 8.18
CA ILE A 155 4.57 8.10 8.90
C ILE A 155 3.90 9.46 8.64
N ARG A 156 3.42 10.11 9.68
CA ARG A 156 2.78 11.44 9.61
C ARG A 156 3.81 12.54 9.84
N GLY A 157 3.50 13.78 9.44
CA GLY A 157 4.42 14.92 9.62
C GLY A 157 4.80 15.20 11.08
N THR A 158 3.96 14.76 12.02
CA THR A 158 4.20 14.82 13.47
C THR A 158 5.24 13.82 13.98
N GLY A 159 5.63 12.82 13.17
CA GLY A 159 6.46 11.69 13.60
C GLY A 159 5.66 10.49 14.10
N THR A 160 4.34 10.62 14.22
CA THR A 160 3.48 9.47 14.55
C THR A 160 3.43 8.47 13.42
N VAL A 161 3.40 7.18 13.76
CA VAL A 161 3.23 6.08 12.81
C VAL A 161 1.83 5.49 12.99
N GLN A 162 1.05 5.46 11.91
CA GLN A 162 -0.35 5.04 11.92
C GLN A 162 -0.55 3.81 11.04
N LEU A 163 -1.21 2.78 11.54
CA LEU A 163 -1.59 1.62 10.71
C LEU A 163 -2.59 2.04 9.64
N ALA A 164 -2.36 1.62 8.39
CA ALA A 164 -3.31 1.82 7.31
C ALA A 164 -4.60 1.05 7.60
N ALA A 165 -5.73 1.76 7.63
CA ALA A 165 -7.04 1.17 7.77
C ALA A 165 -7.64 0.95 6.37
N PHE A 166 -7.94 -0.30 6.05
CA PHE A 166 -8.76 -0.64 4.88
C PHE A 166 -10.08 -1.24 5.37
N ASP A 167 -11.14 -0.99 4.61
CA ASP A 167 -12.38 -1.75 4.75
C ASP A 167 -12.09 -3.16 4.23
N THR A 168 -11.95 -4.11 5.15
CA THR A 168 -11.80 -5.52 4.82
C THR A 168 -13.16 -6.00 4.28
N PRO A 169 -13.28 -6.50 3.03
CA PRO A 169 -14.41 -7.33 2.69
C PRO A 169 -14.34 -8.54 3.61
N ALA A 170 -15.42 -8.87 4.32
CA ALA A 170 -15.47 -10.04 5.20
C ALA A 170 -14.91 -11.24 4.44
N ALA A 171 -13.82 -11.82 4.94
CA ALA A 171 -13.25 -13.02 4.34
C ALA A 171 -14.34 -14.10 4.32
N SER A 172 -14.79 -14.49 3.13
CA SER A 172 -15.61 -15.68 2.97
C SER A 172 -14.75 -16.88 3.34
N HIS A 173 -14.90 -17.33 4.59
CA HIS A 173 -14.38 -18.60 5.05
C HIS A 173 -15.09 -19.73 4.29
N THR A 174 -14.58 -20.09 3.11
CA THR A 174 -14.80 -21.43 2.56
C THR A 174 -13.83 -22.38 3.25
N GLY A 175 -14.21 -22.85 4.44
CA GLY A 175 -13.54 -23.98 5.08
C GLY A 175 -13.67 -25.24 4.21
N PRO A 176 -12.71 -26.18 4.29
CA PRO A 176 -12.76 -27.39 3.49
C PRO A 176 -13.97 -28.23 3.93
N ALA A 177 -14.74 -28.73 2.96
CA ALA A 177 -15.81 -29.68 3.20
C ALA A 177 -15.23 -30.93 3.88
N ALA A 178 -15.49 -31.06 5.19
CA ALA A 178 -15.16 -32.26 5.94
C ALA A 178 -15.99 -33.42 5.38
N GLY A 179 -15.26 -34.46 4.94
CA GLY A 179 -15.81 -35.65 4.32
C GLY A 179 -16.81 -36.38 5.22
N ILE A 180 -17.88 -36.87 4.58
CA ILE A 180 -18.84 -37.77 5.20
C ILE A 180 -18.29 -39.20 5.09
N GLY A 181 -18.08 -39.85 6.23
CA GLY A 181 -18.01 -41.30 6.35
C GLY A 181 -17.35 -41.76 7.66
N PRO A 182 -17.70 -42.92 8.24
CA PRO A 182 -18.74 -43.90 7.88
C PRO A 182 -19.84 -44.03 8.96
N ARG A 183 -21.06 -44.46 8.57
CA ARG A 183 -22.06 -44.94 9.54
C ARG A 183 -21.70 -46.37 9.96
N GLN A 184 -21.34 -46.55 11.23
CA GLN A 184 -21.45 -47.85 11.89
C GLN A 184 -22.93 -48.05 12.25
N ASN A 185 -23.53 -49.15 11.82
CA ASN A 185 -24.87 -49.53 12.23
C ASN A 185 -24.77 -50.79 13.09
N SER A 186 -24.76 -50.62 14.40
CA SER A 186 -24.90 -51.69 15.39
C SER A 186 -26.38 -51.85 15.74
N LEU A 187 -26.88 -53.05 15.43
CA LEU A 187 -27.89 -53.90 16.10
C LEU A 187 -28.75 -53.34 17.26
N PHE A 188 -30.02 -53.80 17.29
CA PHE A 188 -30.97 -54.10 18.39
C PHE A 188 -32.39 -53.73 17.90
N SER A 189 -33.17 -54.67 17.36
CA SER A 189 -34.04 -55.70 17.99
C SER A 189 -35.34 -55.16 18.59
N GLU A 190 -36.47 -55.58 18.02
CA GLU A 190 -37.84 -55.77 18.58
C GLU A 190 -38.67 -56.25 17.36
N GLY A 191 -39.33 -57.40 17.28
CA GLY A 191 -40.16 -58.09 18.26
C GLY A 191 -41.63 -57.79 17.94
N MET A 192 -42.38 -58.70 17.29
CA MET A 192 -43.81 -58.99 17.54
C MET A 192 -44.40 -60.03 16.57
N SER A 193 -45.09 -61.00 17.15
CA SER A 193 -45.82 -62.12 16.57
C SER A 193 -47.00 -61.75 15.66
N ARG A 194 -47.26 -62.58 14.64
CA ARG A 194 -48.38 -63.54 14.56
C ARG A 194 -48.30 -64.36 13.28
#